data_AF-G7EFV5-F1
#
_entry.id   AF-G7EFV5-F1
#
_cell.length_a   1.000
_cell.length_b   1.000
_cell.length_c   1.000
_cell.angle_alpha   90.00
_cell.angle_beta   90.00
_cell.angle_gamma   90.00
#
_symmetry.space_group_name_H-M   'P 1'
#
loop_
_entity.id
_entity.type
_entity.pdbx_description
1 polymer ?
#
loop_
_entity_poly.entity_id
_entity_poly.type
_entity_poly.pdbx_seq_one_letter_code
_entity_poly.pdbx_strand_id
1 'polypeptide(L)'
;MGLQEPFIFVKGNETWSSDPNKWDISIFWPRTGYLNGRPTWASLNRKSYELASIDCNDLYPCMVDVFKFNHTDEVPFDRVIISSKEESKSVFLSKGNNIVVTSDRNGKQIKKIIVQN
;
A
#
# COMPACT_ATOMS: atom_id res chain seq x y z
N MET A 1 -18.23 4.73 -18.22
CA MET A 1 -17.97 5.17 -16.83
C MET A 1 -18.04 3.93 -15.96
N GLY A 2 -16.92 3.49 -15.36
CA GLY A 2 -16.85 2.26 -14.56
C GLY A 2 -16.46 2.58 -13.12
N LEU A 3 -16.74 1.66 -12.21
CA LEU A 3 -16.33 1.73 -10.81
C LEU A 3 -14.80 1.88 -10.72
N GLN A 4 -14.32 2.85 -9.94
CA GLN A 4 -12.88 3.16 -9.84
C GLN A 4 -12.26 2.70 -8.52
N GLU A 5 -13.07 2.46 -7.49
CA GLU A 5 -12.63 2.07 -6.15
C GLU A 5 -13.49 0.92 -5.61
N PRO A 6 -12.99 0.13 -4.64
CA PRO A 6 -13.77 -0.89 -3.98
C PRO A 6 -14.97 -0.27 -3.26
N PHE A 7 -16.10 -0.95 -3.28
CA PHE A 7 -17.32 -0.46 -2.64
C PHE A 7 -18.07 -1.60 -1.93
N ILE A 8 -18.95 -1.20 -1.02
CA ILE A 8 -19.82 -2.09 -0.26
C ILE A 8 -21.28 -1.68 -0.49
N PHE A 9 -22.21 -2.61 -0.30
CA PHE A 9 -23.63 -2.26 -0.25
C PHE A 9 -24.07 -1.95 1.17
N VAL A 10 -24.90 -0.92 1.31
CA VAL A 10 -25.46 -0.45 2.59
C VAL A 10 -26.96 -0.25 2.42
N LYS A 11 -27.75 -0.65 3.41
CA LYS A 11 -29.19 -0.41 3.50
C LYS A 11 -29.50 0.29 4.82
N GLY A 12 -29.79 1.59 4.78
CA GLY A 12 -29.89 2.40 5.99
C GLY A 12 -28.53 2.48 6.69
N ASN A 13 -28.45 2.00 7.94
CA ASN A 13 -27.20 1.92 8.72
C ASN A 13 -26.58 0.51 8.72
N GLU A 14 -27.13 -0.43 7.95
CA GLU A 14 -26.65 -1.82 7.93
C GLU A 14 -25.79 -2.08 6.69
N THR A 15 -24.63 -2.71 6.89
CA THR A 15 -23.77 -3.22 5.81
C THR A 15 -24.27 -4.56 5.31
N TRP A 16 -24.14 -4.80 4.00
CA TRP A 16 -24.52 -6.07 3.40
C TRP A 16 -23.37 -7.09 3.40
N SER A 17 -23.73 -8.36 3.65
CA SER A 17 -22.85 -9.51 3.50
C SER A 17 -23.53 -10.59 2.68
N SER A 18 -22.76 -11.24 1.79
CA SER A 18 -23.22 -12.38 1.00
C SER A 18 -23.32 -13.67 1.81
N ASP A 19 -22.63 -13.76 2.94
CA ASP A 19 -22.72 -14.86 3.91
C ASP A 19 -22.49 -14.32 5.34
N PRO A 20 -23.54 -13.74 5.96
CA PRO A 20 -23.43 -13.09 7.27
C PRO A 20 -22.97 -14.03 8.41
N ASN A 21 -23.01 -15.35 8.21
CA ASN A 21 -22.54 -16.31 9.21
C ASN A 21 -21.02 -16.53 9.17
N LYS A 22 -20.34 -16.03 8.12
CA LYS A 22 -18.89 -16.23 7.92
C LYS A 22 -18.11 -14.92 7.88
N TRP A 23 -18.71 -13.84 7.40
CA TRP A 23 -18.08 -12.52 7.36
C TRP A 23 -19.10 -11.39 7.47
N ASP A 24 -18.66 -10.27 8.03
CA ASP A 24 -19.53 -9.12 8.35
C ASP A 24 -19.93 -8.29 7.13
N ILE A 25 -19.05 -8.19 6.11
CA ILE A 25 -19.23 -7.32 4.95
C ILE A 25 -18.69 -7.99 3.69
N SER A 26 -19.39 -7.84 2.56
CA SER A 26 -18.87 -8.22 1.23
C SER A 26 -18.41 -6.99 0.45
N ILE A 27 -17.16 -7.03 -0.02
CA ILE A 27 -16.53 -5.95 -0.81
C ILE A 27 -16.56 -6.32 -2.29
N PHE A 28 -16.96 -5.37 -3.13
CA PHE A 28 -16.93 -5.48 -4.58
C PHE A 28 -15.75 -4.71 -5.14
N TRP A 29 -14.91 -5.41 -5.89
CA TRP A 29 -13.69 -4.84 -6.47
C TRP A 29 -13.97 -4.31 -7.89
N PRO A 30 -13.43 -3.13 -8.25
CA PRO A 30 -13.48 -2.67 -9.63
C PRO A 30 -12.61 -3.55 -10.54
N ARG A 31 -12.77 -3.41 -11.86
CA ARG A 31 -11.85 -4.06 -12.81
C ARG A 31 -10.42 -3.60 -12.50
N THR A 32 -9.56 -4.56 -12.22
CA THR A 32 -8.20 -4.27 -11.75
C THR A 32 -7.26 -4.05 -12.93
N GLY A 33 -6.82 -2.81 -13.11
CA GLY A 33 -5.61 -2.50 -13.86
C GLY A 33 -4.41 -2.45 -12.92
N TYR A 34 -3.20 -2.60 -13.46
CA TYR A 34 -1.96 -2.48 -12.70
C TYR A 34 -1.14 -1.31 -13.22
N LEU A 35 -0.56 -0.55 -12.29
CA LEU A 35 0.43 0.49 -12.55
C LEU A 35 1.55 0.33 -11.54
N ASN A 36 2.81 0.22 -11.99
CA ASN A 36 3.99 0.01 -11.15
C ASN A 36 3.81 -1.14 -10.13
N GLY A 37 3.28 -2.27 -10.62
CA GLY A 37 3.07 -3.48 -9.80
C GLY A 37 1.99 -3.36 -8.73
N ARG A 38 1.16 -2.30 -8.74
CA ARG A 38 0.04 -2.08 -7.81
C ARG A 38 -1.30 -2.03 -8.54
N PRO A 39 -2.39 -2.57 -7.96
CA PRO A 39 -3.74 -2.31 -8.45
C PRO A 39 -4.02 -0.80 -8.49
N THR A 40 -4.52 -0.28 -9.61
CA THR A 40 -4.76 1.17 -9.78
C THR A 40 -5.72 1.74 -8.73
N TRP A 41 -6.74 0.97 -8.37
CA TRP A 41 -7.71 1.32 -7.33
C TRP A 41 -7.11 1.36 -5.91
N ALA A 42 -5.96 0.72 -5.65
CA ALA A 42 -5.37 0.66 -4.31
C ALA A 42 -4.80 2.02 -3.85
N SER A 43 -4.61 2.95 -4.78
CA SER A 43 -4.20 4.31 -4.46
C SER A 43 -5.22 5.01 -3.57
N LEU A 44 -6.53 4.79 -3.77
CA LEU A 44 -7.62 5.50 -3.06
C LEU A 44 -7.37 7.02 -3.04
N ASN A 45 -6.98 7.59 -4.19
CA ASN A 45 -6.61 9.01 -4.37
C ASN A 45 -5.33 9.47 -3.64
N ARG A 46 -4.52 8.56 -3.10
CA ARG A 46 -3.19 8.87 -2.55
C ARG A 46 -2.16 9.01 -3.67
N LYS A 47 -1.13 9.83 -3.43
CA LYS A 47 -0.04 10.02 -4.40
C LYS A 47 0.80 8.75 -4.48
N SER A 48 1.01 8.24 -5.69
CA SER A 48 1.97 7.18 -5.96
C SER A 48 3.39 7.73 -5.95
N TYR A 49 4.28 7.06 -5.22
CA TYR A 49 5.70 7.36 -5.17
C TYR A 49 6.49 6.16 -5.68
N GLU A 50 7.21 6.36 -6.78
CA GLU A 50 7.98 5.30 -7.44
C GLU A 50 9.26 4.98 -6.66
N LEU A 51 9.46 3.69 -6.40
CA LEU A 51 10.57 3.18 -5.62
C LEU A 51 11.87 3.07 -6.40
N ALA A 52 11.92 3.49 -7.67
CA ALA A 52 13.19 3.59 -8.42
C ALA A 52 14.24 4.47 -7.72
N SER A 53 13.79 5.36 -6.82
CA SER A 53 14.62 6.20 -5.94
C SER A 53 15.08 5.51 -4.64
N ILE A 54 14.49 4.36 -4.32
CA ILE A 54 14.76 3.57 -3.12
C ILE A 54 15.57 2.35 -3.53
N ASP A 55 16.88 2.51 -3.41
CA ASP A 55 17.83 1.41 -3.57
C ASP A 55 17.74 0.46 -2.37
N CYS A 56 17.55 -0.83 -2.65
CA CYS A 56 17.67 -1.90 -1.66
C CYS A 56 19.13 -2.29 -1.40
N ASN A 57 20.11 -1.52 -1.90
CA ASN A 57 21.54 -1.78 -1.84
C ASN A 57 21.89 -3.18 -2.35
N ASP A 58 21.24 -3.59 -3.44
CA ASP A 58 21.30 -4.93 -4.02
C ASP A 58 20.93 -6.09 -3.05
N LEU A 59 20.29 -5.79 -1.90
CA LEU A 59 19.77 -6.78 -0.94
C LEU A 59 18.30 -7.11 -1.24
N TYR A 60 18.09 -8.05 -2.15
CA TYR A 60 16.76 -8.55 -2.50
C TYR A 60 16.44 -9.92 -1.86
N PRO A 61 15.17 -10.20 -1.52
CA PRO A 61 14.06 -9.25 -1.48
C PRO A 61 14.22 -8.25 -0.34
N CYS A 62 13.66 -7.05 -0.53
CA CYS A 62 13.57 -6.02 0.49
C CYS A 62 12.11 -5.60 0.67
N MET A 63 11.77 -5.18 1.89
CA MET A 63 10.46 -4.65 2.24
C MET A 63 10.53 -3.14 2.37
N VAL A 64 9.56 -2.45 1.77
CA VAL A 64 9.38 -1.00 1.91
C VAL A 64 8.08 -0.72 2.62
N ASP A 65 8.19 -0.09 3.79
CA ASP A 65 7.09 0.33 4.64
C ASP A 65 6.92 1.84 4.61
N VAL A 66 5.67 2.29 4.60
CA VAL A 66 5.34 3.72 4.70
C VAL A 66 4.55 3.99 5.98
N PHE A 67 5.12 4.86 6.77
CA PHE A 67 4.66 5.28 8.09
C PHE A 67 4.27 6.76 8.07
N LYS A 68 3.31 7.15 8.90
CA LYS A 68 2.88 8.54 9.02
C LYS A 68 3.43 9.18 10.28
N PHE A 69 3.42 8.46 11.38
CA PHE A 69 3.71 8.96 12.71
C PHE A 69 4.92 8.18 13.26
N ASN A 70 6.05 8.86 13.50
CA ASN A 70 7.32 8.23 13.89
C ASN A 70 7.33 7.62 15.32
N HIS A 71 6.37 6.75 15.65
CA HIS A 71 6.28 6.02 16.91
C HIS A 71 6.41 4.51 16.68
N THR A 72 6.83 3.80 17.72
CA THR A 72 7.29 2.40 17.64
C THR A 72 6.22 1.40 17.23
N ASP A 73 4.96 1.66 17.61
CA ASP A 73 3.85 0.72 17.40
C ASP A 73 2.94 1.13 16.24
N GLU A 74 3.42 2.02 15.35
CA GLU A 74 2.65 2.39 14.17
C GLU A 74 2.55 1.21 13.20
N VAL A 75 1.34 0.94 12.71
CA VAL A 75 1.15 0.02 11.58
C VAL A 75 1.43 0.79 10.29
N PRO A 76 2.27 0.28 9.38
CA PRO A 76 2.50 0.95 8.10
C PRO A 76 1.20 1.02 7.32
N PHE A 77 0.88 2.20 6.79
CA PHE A 77 -0.36 2.40 6.04
C PHE A 77 -0.22 1.96 4.57
N ASP A 78 1.02 1.75 4.11
CA ASP A 78 1.32 1.02 2.88
C ASP A 78 2.60 0.20 3.03
N ARG A 79 2.65 -0.93 2.33
CA ARG A 79 3.77 -1.89 2.37
C ARG A 79 3.91 -2.58 1.02
N VAL A 80 5.14 -2.74 0.56
CA VAL A 80 5.47 -3.60 -0.59
C VAL A 80 6.73 -4.40 -0.35
N ILE A 81 6.86 -5.49 -1.10
CA ILE A 81 8.10 -6.24 -1.25
C ILE A 81 8.61 -5.98 -2.67
N ILE A 82 9.90 -5.68 -2.79
CA ILE A 82 10.62 -5.65 -4.07
C ILE A 82 11.49 -6.90 -4.10
N SER A 83 11.27 -7.75 -5.10
CA SER A 83 11.83 -9.09 -5.21
C SER A 83 13.15 -9.11 -5.98
N SER A 84 13.35 -8.13 -6.88
CA SER A 84 14.58 -7.97 -7.66
C SER A 84 14.76 -6.53 -8.12
N LYS A 85 15.93 -6.23 -8.69
CA LYS A 85 16.31 -4.89 -9.17
C LYS A 85 15.48 -4.42 -10.37
N GLU A 86 14.96 -5.35 -11.16
CA GLU A 86 14.17 -5.10 -12.35
C GLU A 86 12.69 -4.82 -12.02
N GLU A 87 12.26 -5.09 -10.78
CA GLU A 87 10.88 -4.93 -10.38
C GLU A 87 10.55 -3.46 -10.07
N SER A 88 9.73 -2.84 -10.93
CA SER A 88 9.18 -1.52 -10.65
C SER A 88 7.97 -1.61 -9.72
N LYS A 89 8.10 -0.98 -8.54
CA LYS A 89 7.05 -0.86 -7.52
C LYS A 89 6.84 0.58 -7.14
N SER A 90 5.63 0.89 -6.68
CA SER A 90 5.34 2.13 -5.98
C SER A 90 4.72 1.88 -4.61
N VAL A 91 4.89 2.87 -3.74
CA VAL A 91 4.12 3.02 -2.51
C VAL A 91 3.20 4.22 -2.60
N PHE A 92 2.14 4.21 -1.82
CA PHE A 92 1.21 5.32 -1.70
C PHE A 92 1.60 6.21 -0.52
N LEU A 93 1.55 7.52 -0.72
CA LEU A 93 1.88 8.52 0.31
C LEU A 93 0.60 9.21 0.82
N SER A 94 0.53 9.41 2.12
CA SER A 94 -0.47 10.29 2.74
C SER A 94 -0.08 11.77 2.54
N LYS A 95 -1.02 12.70 2.76
CA LYS A 95 -0.75 14.15 2.70
C LYS A 95 0.20 14.58 3.83
N GLY A 96 1.25 15.33 3.53
CA GLY A 96 2.27 15.82 4.45
C GLY A 96 3.52 14.93 4.48
N ASN A 97 4.18 14.86 5.63
CA ASN A 97 5.38 14.04 5.80
C ASN A 97 5.03 12.55 5.85
N ASN A 98 5.81 11.73 5.16
CA ASN A 98 5.74 10.28 5.17
C ASN A 98 7.13 9.74 5.47
N ILE A 99 7.22 8.71 6.29
CA ILE A 99 8.46 8.07 6.66
C ILE A 99 8.51 6.76 5.88
N VAL A 100 9.46 6.65 4.96
CA VAL A 100 9.63 5.44 4.15
C VAL A 100 10.84 4.69 4.68
N VAL A 101 10.60 3.44 5.11
CA VAL A 101 11.62 2.57 5.69
C VAL A 101 11.83 1.38 4.77
N THR A 102 13.06 1.09 4.42
CA THR A 102 13.47 -0.07 3.62
C THR A 102 14.23 -1.03 4.51
N SER A 103 13.85 -2.31 4.49
CA SER A 103 14.47 -3.37 5.28
C SER A 103 14.78 -4.59 4.43
N ASP A 104 15.80 -5.35 4.82
CA ASP A 104 16.15 -6.61 4.16
C ASP A 104 15.21 -7.75 4.58
N ARG A 105 15.42 -8.94 4.01
CA ARG A 105 14.67 -10.17 4.34
C ARG A 105 14.71 -10.59 5.82
N ASN A 106 15.65 -10.08 6.60
CA ASN A 106 15.77 -10.37 8.04
C ASN A 106 15.13 -9.25 8.89
N GLY A 107 14.51 -8.25 8.26
CA GLY A 107 13.96 -7.08 8.93
C GLY A 107 15.01 -6.05 9.34
N LYS A 108 16.28 -6.20 8.92
CA LYS A 108 17.32 -5.20 9.21
C LYS A 108 17.07 -3.98 8.33
N GLN A 109 16.98 -2.79 8.95
CA GLN A 109 16.82 -1.54 8.22
C GLN A 109 18.03 -1.28 7.30
N ILE A 110 17.75 -1.10 6.01
CA ILE A 110 18.69 -0.68 4.97
C ILE A 110 18.71 0.85 4.88
N LYS A 111 17.52 1.47 4.83
CA LYS A 111 17.36 2.91 4.59
C LYS A 111 16.11 3.44 5.29
N LYS A 112 16.15 4.70 5.70
CA LYS A 112 14.99 5.45 6.21
C LYS A 112 15.03 6.86 5.63
N ILE A 113 13.96 7.29 4.97
CA ILE A 113 13.84 8.63 4.36
C ILE A 113 12.50 9.27 4.76
N ILE A 114 12.45 10.60 4.66
CA ILE A 114 11.20 11.35 4.80
C ILE A 114 10.84 11.92 3.43
N VAL A 115 9.61 11.67 2.99
CA VAL A 115 9.07 12.14 1.71
C VAL A 115 7.87 13.04 1.98
N GLN A 116 7.89 14.25 1.42
CA GLN A 116 6.79 15.20 1.51
C GLN A 116 5.83 15.03 0.33
N ASN A 117 4.53 14.96 0.62
CA ASN A 117 3.45 14.87 -0.36
C ASN A 117 2.38 15.94 -0.13
#